data_AF-M9MJA1-F1
#
_entry.id   AF-M9MJA1-F1
#
_cell.length_a   1.000
_cell.length_b   1.000
_cell.length_c   1.000
_cell.angle_alpha   90.00
_cell.angle_beta   90.00
_cell.angle_gamma   90.00
#
_symmetry.space_group_name_H-M   'P 1'
#
loop_
_entity.id
_entity.type
_entity.pdbx_description
1 polymer ?
#
loop_
_entity_poly.entity_id
_entity_poly.type
_entity_poly.pdbx_seq_one_letter_code
_entity_poly.pdbx_strand_id
1 'polypeptide(L)'
;MRMLSEQEANEIEVTWEDQQSINAFSRLNSTYADIEEDLRIKREEREALDDLSMELELADEDEAVLYRIADTFVSLPHAEALERLEADQKLADSQIDQLAQSLDSYDAQMKQLKVKLYTKFGDNISKHHHPCNVQRSPTTNPSPLLLAPFRLGARLMRIKLPQLTLQENEQQQQERV
;
A
#
# COMPACT_ATOMS: atom_id res chain seq x y z
N MET A 1 -14.98 54.20 21.15
CA MET A 1 -14.17 53.32 22.04
C MET A 1 -14.98 52.04 22.17
N ARG A 2 -14.64 50.86 21.63
CA ARG A 2 -13.36 50.13 21.52
C ARG A 2 -13.41 49.14 20.34
N MET A 3 -12.25 48.91 19.72
CA MET A 3 -11.94 47.93 18.66
C MET A 3 -11.80 46.49 19.18
N LEU A 4 -11.86 45.53 18.24
CA LEU A 4 -10.98 44.35 17.97
C LEU A 4 -11.86 43.13 17.55
N SER A 5 -12.11 42.92 16.25
CA SER A 5 -11.31 42.08 15.31
C SER A 5 -11.43 40.56 15.53
N GLU A 6 -12.64 40.01 15.36
CA GLU A 6 -12.82 38.55 15.13
C GLU A 6 -12.55 38.15 13.67
N GLN A 7 -12.18 39.13 12.83
CA GLN A 7 -11.88 38.97 11.40
C GLN A 7 -10.39 39.00 11.08
N GLU A 8 -9.52 38.80 12.07
CA GLU A 8 -8.24 38.13 11.78
C GLU A 8 -8.55 36.63 11.60
N ALA A 9 -9.36 36.35 10.58
CA ALA A 9 -9.23 35.12 9.85
C ALA A 9 -7.75 35.01 9.54
N ASN A 10 -7.06 34.06 10.18
CA ASN A 10 -5.79 33.57 9.71
C ASN A 10 -6.05 32.92 8.35
N GLU A 11 -6.27 33.76 7.34
CA GLU A 11 -6.22 33.43 5.93
C GLU A 11 -4.73 33.21 5.69
N ILE A 12 -4.27 32.00 6.04
CA ILE A 12 -2.91 31.61 5.75
C ILE A 12 -2.80 31.65 4.24
N GLU A 13 -2.07 32.62 3.72
CA GLU A 13 -1.79 32.71 2.29
C GLU A 13 -1.05 31.43 1.87
N VAL A 14 -1.73 30.58 1.09
CA VAL A 14 -1.16 29.37 0.52
C VAL A 14 -0.29 29.80 -0.66
N THR A 15 1.02 29.69 -0.51
CA THR A 15 1.94 29.98 -1.61
C THR A 15 1.93 28.84 -2.63
N TRP A 16 2.39 29.13 -3.85
CA TRP A 16 2.55 28.08 -4.88
C TRP A 16 3.51 26.97 -4.43
N GLU A 17 4.57 27.31 -3.69
CA GLU A 17 5.53 26.34 -3.13
C GLU A 17 4.89 25.40 -2.10
N ASP A 18 3.92 25.91 -1.33
CA ASP A 18 3.16 25.09 -0.38
C ASP A 18 2.22 24.14 -1.11
N GLN A 19 1.52 24.61 -2.15
CA GLN A 19 0.68 23.74 -2.98
C GLN A 19 1.52 22.67 -3.69
N GLN A 20 2.74 22.99 -4.11
CA GLN A 20 3.68 22.01 -4.66
C GLN A 20 4.07 20.97 -3.61
N SER A 21 4.31 21.41 -2.37
CA SER A 21 4.62 20.54 -1.22
C SER A 21 3.44 19.63 -0.86
N ILE A 22 2.20 20.14 -0.88
CA ILE A 22 0.97 19.36 -0.69
C ILE A 22 0.81 18.30 -1.79
N ASN A 23 1.01 18.68 -3.05
CA ASN A 23 0.91 17.74 -4.17
C ASN A 23 2.01 16.66 -4.09
N ALA A 24 3.21 17.02 -3.64
CA ALA A 24 4.30 16.07 -3.41
C ALA A 24 3.95 15.10 -2.27
N PHE A 25 3.37 15.60 -1.17
CA PHE A 25 2.92 14.79 -0.05
C PHE A 25 1.88 13.75 -0.48
N SER A 26 0.86 14.16 -1.23
CA SER A 26 -0.17 13.23 -1.73
C SER A 26 0.43 12.15 -2.62
N ARG A 27 1.36 12.51 -3.52
CA ARG A 27 2.05 11.52 -4.37
C ARG A 27 2.89 10.55 -3.56
N LEU A 28 3.70 11.06 -2.63
CA LEU A 28 4.52 10.24 -1.75
C LEU A 28 3.67 9.26 -0.94
N ASN A 29 2.48 9.69 -0.48
CA ASN A 29 1.63 8.87 0.37
C ASN A 29 0.96 7.74 -0.43
N SER A 30 0.52 8.03 -1.66
CA SER A 30 0.05 6.99 -2.58
C SER A 30 1.15 5.98 -2.90
N THR A 31 2.33 6.46 -3.30
CA THR A 31 3.47 5.57 -3.61
C THR A 31 3.93 4.76 -2.40
N TYR A 32 3.93 5.34 -1.19
CA TYR A 32 4.24 4.61 0.03
C TYR A 32 3.26 3.45 0.25
N ALA A 33 1.95 3.70 0.13
CA ALA A 33 0.93 2.68 0.29
C ALA A 33 1.04 1.57 -0.77
N ASP A 34 1.35 1.93 -2.02
CA ASP A 34 1.57 0.96 -3.11
C ASP A 34 2.78 0.06 -2.79
N ILE A 35 3.91 0.64 -2.35
CA ILE A 35 5.12 -0.11 -2.00
C ILE A 35 4.91 -0.97 -0.74
N GLU A 36 4.12 -0.49 0.23
CA GLU A 36 3.78 -1.26 1.44
C GLU A 36 2.96 -2.50 1.10
N GLU A 37 2.01 -2.38 0.16
CA GLU A 37 1.25 -3.51 -0.36
C GLU A 37 2.13 -4.47 -1.16
N ASP A 38 3.00 -3.96 -2.03
CA ASP A 38 3.96 -4.79 -2.77
C ASP A 38 4.89 -5.57 -1.82
N LEU A 39 5.35 -4.94 -0.74
CA LEU A 39 6.16 -5.59 0.29
C LEU A 39 5.38 -6.69 1.01
N ARG A 40 4.10 -6.48 1.31
CA ARG A 40 3.22 -7.49 1.91
C ARG A 40 3.07 -8.69 0.98
N ILE A 41 2.75 -8.46 -0.29
CA ILE A 41 2.62 -9.51 -1.30
C ILE A 41 3.93 -10.29 -1.45
N LYS A 42 5.07 -9.60 -1.46
CA LYS A 42 6.38 -10.24 -1.58
C LYS A 42 6.74 -11.11 -0.37
N ARG A 43 6.33 -10.72 0.83
CA ARG A 43 6.49 -11.55 2.04
C ARG A 43 5.63 -12.81 1.98
N GLU A 44 4.38 -12.70 1.51
CA GLU A 44 3.51 -13.85 1.31
C GLU A 44 4.08 -14.82 0.25
N GLU A 45 4.63 -14.29 -0.85
CA GLU A 45 5.33 -15.10 -1.86
C GLU A 45 6.54 -15.82 -1.26
N ARG A 46 7.33 -15.14 -0.42
CA ARG A 46 8.48 -15.72 0.27
C ARG A 46 8.08 -16.82 1.25
N GLU A 47 7.00 -16.62 2.02
CA GLU A 47 6.45 -17.66 2.90
C GLU A 47 5.98 -18.88 2.11
N ALA A 48 5.33 -18.67 0.96
CA ALA A 48 4.93 -19.77 0.08
C ALA A 48 6.14 -20.55 -0.50
N LEU A 49 7.28 -19.88 -0.73
CA LEU A 49 8.52 -20.55 -1.14
C LEU A 49 9.12 -21.39 0.00
N ASP A 50 9.03 -20.93 1.24
CA ASP A 50 9.46 -21.71 2.42
C ASP A 50 8.59 -22.96 2.60
N ASP A 51 7.28 -22.82 2.47
CA ASP A 51 6.35 -23.96 2.50
C ASP A 51 6.69 -24.98 1.41
N LEU A 52 6.92 -24.50 0.18
CA LEU A 52 7.33 -25.36 -0.93
C LEU A 52 8.69 -26.04 -0.68
N SER A 53 9.63 -25.37 -0.01
CA SER A 53 10.93 -25.95 0.35
C SER A 53 10.77 -27.09 1.33
N MET A 54 9.94 -26.91 2.37
CA MET A 54 9.64 -27.98 3.33
C MET A 54 8.94 -29.17 2.67
N GLU A 55 8.02 -28.93 1.73
CA GLU A 55 7.36 -30.00 0.98
C GLU A 55 8.35 -30.75 0.08
N LEU A 56 9.25 -30.01 -0.58
CA LEU A 56 10.26 -30.58 -1.47
C LEU A 56 11.27 -31.43 -0.69
N GLU A 57 11.71 -31.00 0.49
CA GLU A 57 12.60 -31.77 1.37
C GLU A 57 12.00 -33.11 1.84
N LEU A 58 10.67 -33.23 1.87
CA LEU A 58 9.98 -34.47 2.22
C LEU A 58 9.72 -35.38 1.02
N ALA A 59 9.94 -34.89 -0.21
CA ALA A 59 9.75 -35.65 -1.43
C ALA A 59 10.89 -36.66 -1.64
N ASP A 60 10.59 -37.73 -2.38
CA ASP A 60 11.61 -38.73 -2.73
C ASP A 60 12.68 -38.10 -3.66
N GLU A 61 13.95 -38.27 -3.31
CA GLU A 61 15.08 -37.72 -4.05
C GLU A 61 15.24 -38.40 -5.43
N ASP A 62 14.73 -39.63 -5.57
CA ASP A 62 14.80 -40.42 -6.81
C ASP A 62 13.69 -40.06 -7.82
N GLU A 63 12.68 -39.29 -7.42
CA GLU A 63 11.59 -38.84 -8.29
C GLU A 63 11.84 -37.46 -8.90
N ALA A 64 11.44 -37.30 -10.17
CA ALA A 64 11.57 -36.03 -10.85
C ALA A 64 10.43 -35.06 -10.46
N VAL A 65 10.79 -33.82 -10.16
CA VAL A 65 9.90 -32.77 -9.67
C VAL A 65 9.35 -31.96 -10.84
N LEU A 66 8.05 -31.69 -10.84
CA LEU A 66 7.43 -30.80 -11.83
C LEU A 66 7.55 -29.34 -11.40
N TYR A 67 8.57 -28.66 -11.90
CA TYR A 67 8.82 -27.25 -11.62
C TYR A 67 8.06 -26.33 -12.58
N ARG A 68 7.35 -25.33 -12.05
CA ARG A 68 6.61 -24.36 -12.87
C ARG A 68 7.51 -23.18 -13.23
N ILE A 69 7.67 -22.92 -14.53
CA ILE A 69 8.34 -21.73 -15.05
C ILE A 69 7.32 -20.95 -15.86
N ALA A 70 6.90 -19.78 -15.36
CA ALA A 70 5.81 -18.99 -15.93
C ALA A 70 4.54 -19.86 -16.13
N ASP A 71 4.19 -20.17 -17.37
CA ASP A 71 2.95 -20.87 -17.73
C ASP A 71 3.17 -22.35 -18.10
N THR A 72 4.39 -22.87 -17.96
CA THR A 72 4.74 -24.26 -18.32
C THR A 72 5.37 -25.01 -17.15
N PHE A 73 5.24 -26.33 -17.18
CA PHE A 73 5.88 -27.23 -16.20
C PHE A 73 7.02 -27.99 -16.87
N VAL A 74 8.15 -28.06 -16.19
CA VAL A 74 9.35 -28.80 -16.62
C VAL A 74 9.69 -29.83 -15.55
N SER A 75 9.99 -31.05 -15.99
CA SER A 75 10.47 -32.09 -15.09
C SER A 75 11.95 -31.85 -14.81
N LEU A 76 12.28 -31.60 -13.55
CA LEU A 76 13.65 -31.38 -13.08
C LEU A 76 14.05 -32.48 -12.09
N PRO A 77 15.34 -32.86 -12.05
CA PRO A 77 15.87 -33.66 -10.96
C PRO A 77 15.67 -32.94 -9.61
N HIS A 78 15.43 -33.72 -8.56
CA HIS A 78 15.19 -33.19 -7.21
C HIS A 78 16.26 -32.17 -6.76
N ALA A 79 17.54 -32.50 -6.93
CA ALA A 79 18.66 -31.62 -6.57
C ALA A 79 18.64 -30.27 -7.32
N GLU A 80 18.28 -30.26 -8.60
CA GLU A 80 18.20 -29.03 -9.39
C GLU A 80 16.99 -28.17 -8.98
N ALA A 81 15.86 -28.81 -8.62
CA ALA A 81 14.69 -28.12 -8.12
C ALA A 81 14.99 -27.41 -6.78
N LEU A 82 15.73 -28.06 -5.87
CA LEU A 82 16.18 -27.44 -4.61
C LEU A 82 17.09 -26.24 -4.84
N GLU A 83 18.11 -26.36 -5.71
CA GLU A 83 19.03 -25.25 -5.99
C GLU A 83 18.30 -24.03 -6.57
N ARG A 84 17.34 -24.26 -7.46
CA ARG A 84 16.51 -23.18 -8.04
C ARG A 84 15.60 -22.54 -7.00
N LEU A 85 14.99 -23.35 -6.13
CA LEU A 85 14.12 -22.85 -5.08
C LEU A 85 14.89 -21.98 -4.07
N GLU A 86 16.10 -22.40 -3.69
CA GLU A 86 16.98 -21.62 -2.81
C GLU A 86 17.39 -20.29 -3.47
N ALA A 87 17.65 -20.30 -4.78
CA ALA A 87 17.94 -19.08 -5.54
C ALA A 87 16.74 -18.12 -5.58
N ASP A 88 15.52 -18.65 -5.75
CA ASP A 88 14.28 -17.87 -5.77
C ASP A 88 13.98 -17.28 -4.38
N GLN A 89 14.21 -18.02 -3.30
CA GLN A 89 14.11 -17.50 -1.91
C GLN A 89 15.08 -16.33 -1.68
N LYS A 90 16.36 -16.49 -2.06
CA LYS A 90 17.36 -15.41 -1.93
C LYS A 90 16.99 -14.17 -2.75
N LEU A 91 16.43 -14.37 -3.94
CA LEU A 91 15.95 -13.26 -4.77
C LEU A 91 14.76 -12.55 -4.10
N ALA A 92 13.82 -13.30 -3.54
CA ALA A 92 12.68 -12.74 -2.82
C ALA A 92 13.14 -11.95 -1.58
N ASP A 93 14.06 -12.48 -0.79
CA ASP A 93 14.65 -11.78 0.37
C ASP A 93 15.32 -10.46 -0.06
N SER A 94 16.12 -10.48 -1.13
CA SER A 94 16.74 -9.26 -1.65
C SER A 94 15.72 -8.22 -2.13
N GLN A 95 14.59 -8.65 -2.71
CA GLN A 95 13.52 -7.75 -3.14
C GLN A 95 12.79 -7.14 -1.94
N ILE A 96 12.52 -7.95 -0.91
CA ILE A 96 11.93 -7.51 0.37
C ILE A 96 12.81 -6.43 1.01
N ASP A 97 14.13 -6.65 1.07
CA ASP A 97 15.08 -5.68 1.63
C ASP A 97 15.08 -4.36 0.85
N GLN A 98 15.06 -4.41 -0.48
CA GLN A 98 15.01 -3.21 -1.33
C GLN A 98 13.72 -2.41 -1.14
N LEU A 99 12.58 -3.10 -1.06
CA LEU A 99 11.28 -2.48 -0.81
C LEU A 99 11.22 -1.86 0.60
N ALA A 100 11.73 -2.57 1.61
CA ALA A 100 11.81 -2.05 2.98
C ALA A 100 12.69 -0.79 3.08
N GLN A 101 13.87 -0.79 2.46
CA GLN A 101 14.74 0.38 2.40
C GLN A 101 14.07 1.56 1.66
N SER A 102 13.30 1.26 0.62
CA SER A 102 12.54 2.27 -0.10
C SER A 102 11.46 2.89 0.79
N LEU A 103 10.70 2.07 1.54
CA LEU A 103 9.72 2.56 2.51
C LEU A 103 10.35 3.45 3.57
N ASP A 104 11.49 3.07 4.14
CA ASP A 104 12.20 3.88 5.13
C ASP A 104 12.61 5.25 4.56
N SER A 105 13.09 5.28 3.31
CA SER A 105 13.41 6.52 2.60
C SER A 105 12.17 7.39 2.35
N TYR A 106 11.05 6.78 1.94
CA TYR A 106 9.80 7.49 1.72
C TYR A 106 9.21 8.03 3.03
N ASP A 107 9.27 7.27 4.12
CA ASP A 107 8.84 7.71 5.45
C ASP A 107 9.69 8.88 5.97
N ALA A 108 11.02 8.84 5.77
CA ALA A 108 11.90 9.96 6.10
C ALA A 108 11.54 11.23 5.32
N GLN A 109 11.31 11.13 4.01
CA GLN A 109 10.86 12.24 3.17
C GLN A 109 9.49 12.76 3.62
N MET A 110 8.58 11.85 3.96
CA MET A 110 7.24 12.18 4.46
C MET A 110 7.31 12.98 5.76
N LYS A 111 8.15 12.55 6.72
CA LYS A 111 8.36 13.23 8.00
C LYS A 111 8.90 14.64 7.81
N GLN A 112 9.90 14.81 6.94
CA GLN A 112 10.45 16.14 6.62
C GLN A 112 9.39 17.07 6.02
N LEU A 113 8.59 16.54 5.10
CA LEU A 113 7.53 17.32 4.45
C LEU A 113 6.40 17.68 5.42
N LYS A 114 6.02 16.76 6.32
CA LYS A 114 5.09 17.05 7.43
C LYS A 114 5.60 18.19 8.29
N VAL A 115 6.84 18.13 8.77
CA VAL A 115 7.42 19.20 9.62
C VAL A 115 7.38 20.54 8.89
N LYS A 116 7.75 20.58 7.61
CA LYS A 116 7.70 21.79 6.79
C LYS A 116 6.29 22.37 6.70
N LEU A 117 5.29 21.52 6.43
CA LEU A 117 3.89 21.92 6.32
C LEU A 117 3.31 22.35 7.67
N TYR A 118 3.52 21.60 8.75
CA TYR A 118 3.02 21.95 10.09
C TYR A 118 3.65 23.22 10.65
N THR A 119 4.93 23.49 10.37
CA THR A 119 5.60 24.74 10.79
C THR A 119 4.97 25.97 10.13
N LYS A 120 4.45 25.82 8.90
CA LYS A 120 3.83 26.89 8.11
C LYS A 120 2.33 27.02 8.35
N PHE A 121 1.62 25.91 8.48
CA PHE A 121 0.16 25.86 8.57
C PHE A 121 -0.39 25.70 10.01
N GLY A 122 0.44 25.38 11.00
CA GLY A 122 0.06 25.29 12.41
C GLY A 122 -1.20 24.47 12.68
N ASP A 123 -2.03 24.92 13.63
CA ASP A 123 -3.33 24.31 14.01
C ASP A 123 -4.46 24.50 12.97
N ASN A 124 -4.22 25.23 11.87
CA ASN A 124 -5.28 25.56 10.90
C ASN A 124 -5.62 24.41 9.95
N ILE A 125 -4.81 23.34 9.92
CA ILE A 125 -5.08 22.14 9.11
C ILE A 125 -6.28 21.34 9.68
N SER A 126 -6.60 21.51 10.97
CA SER A 126 -7.66 20.74 11.66
C SER A 126 -9.08 21.26 11.45
N LYS A 127 -9.29 22.48 10.95
CA LYS A 127 -10.62 23.14 11.03
C LYS A 127 -11.41 23.24 9.73
N HIS A 128 -10.89 22.73 8.61
CA HIS A 128 -11.58 22.77 7.31
C HIS A 128 -12.02 21.39 6.80
N HIS A 129 -12.41 20.48 7.71
CA HIS A 129 -13.30 19.37 7.33
C HIS A 129 -14.75 19.88 7.30
N HIS A 130 -15.05 20.73 6.32
CA HIS A 130 -16.42 20.80 5.86
C HIS A 130 -16.71 19.49 5.13
N PRO A 131 -17.77 18.73 5.48
CA PRO A 131 -18.19 17.62 4.65
C PRO A 131 -18.53 18.21 3.28
N CYS A 132 -17.66 17.99 2.30
CA CYS A 132 -17.88 18.43 0.94
C CYS A 132 -19.03 17.60 0.37
N ASN A 133 -20.25 18.09 0.57
CA ASN A 133 -21.45 17.55 -0.02
C ASN A 133 -21.41 17.86 -1.51
N VAL A 134 -20.92 16.90 -2.30
CA VAL A 134 -21.01 16.94 -3.76
C VAL A 134 -22.49 16.77 -4.12
N GLN A 135 -23.26 17.86 -4.09
CA GLN A 135 -24.52 17.94 -4.79
C GLN A 135 -24.19 17.88 -6.28
N ARG A 136 -24.29 16.68 -6.86
CA ARG A 136 -24.32 16.49 -8.31
C ARG A 136 -25.60 17.12 -8.84
N SER A 137 -25.50 18.22 -9.58
CA SER A 137 -26.58 18.69 -10.43
C SER A 137 -26.76 17.72 -11.61
N PRO A 138 -27.99 17.39 -12.03
CA PRO A 138 -28.22 16.55 -13.18
C PRO A 138 -28.20 17.43 -14.44
N THR A 139 -27.13 17.35 -15.24
CA THR A 139 -27.16 17.86 -16.61
C THR A 139 -27.13 16.71 -17.59
N THR A 140 -28.31 16.46 -18.13
CA THR A 140 -28.64 15.73 -19.36
C THR A 140 -27.80 16.22 -20.56
N ASN A 141 -27.03 15.36 -21.20
CA ASN A 141 -27.40 14.64 -22.44
C ASN A 141 -26.18 13.88 -23.00
N PRO A 142 -26.37 12.70 -23.65
CA PRO A 142 -25.29 11.87 -24.16
C PRO A 142 -25.01 12.15 -25.63
N SER A 143 -23.77 11.92 -26.06
CA SER A 143 -23.49 11.58 -27.46
C SER A 143 -22.34 10.59 -27.55
N PRO A 144 -22.37 9.71 -28.57
CA PRO A 144 -21.89 8.34 -28.45
C PRO A 144 -20.64 8.09 -29.30
N LEU A 145 -20.16 6.83 -29.23
CA LEU A 145 -19.09 6.22 -30.02
C LEU A 145 -17.69 6.55 -29.46
N LEU A 146 -16.79 5.62 -29.16
CA LEU A 146 -16.58 4.27 -29.72
C LEU A 146 -15.57 3.49 -28.84
N LEU A 147 -15.65 2.16 -28.90
CA LEU A 147 -14.54 1.19 -28.71
C LEU A 147 -14.34 0.50 -27.32
N ALA A 148 -15.12 -0.57 -27.16
CA ALA A 148 -14.78 -1.92 -26.66
C ALA A 148 -14.47 -2.18 -25.17
N PRO A 149 -15.21 -3.11 -24.51
CA PRO A 149 -14.75 -3.85 -23.35
C PRO A 149 -14.23 -5.24 -23.77
N PHE A 150 -12.99 -5.53 -23.42
CA PHE A 150 -12.45 -6.89 -23.42
C PHE A 150 -11.76 -7.10 -22.08
N ARG A 151 -12.48 -7.63 -21.08
CA ARG A 151 -11.88 -8.43 -20.01
C ARG A 151 -12.85 -9.52 -19.58
N LEU A 152 -12.50 -10.73 -20.01
CA LEU A 152 -12.99 -12.02 -19.53
C LEU A 152 -12.93 -12.09 -18.00
N GLY A 153 -13.89 -12.81 -17.44
CA GLY A 153 -14.19 -12.86 -16.02
C GLY A 153 -13.08 -13.36 -15.12
N ALA A 154 -12.92 -12.67 -14.00
CA ALA A 154 -12.36 -13.25 -12.79
C ALA A 154 -13.49 -13.95 -12.03
N ARG A 155 -13.41 -15.27 -12.01
CA ARG A 155 -14.29 -16.18 -11.30
C ARG A 155 -14.11 -15.99 -9.79
N LEU A 156 -15.19 -15.58 -9.16
CA LEU A 156 -15.37 -15.42 -7.72
C LEU A 156 -15.03 -16.73 -6.98
N MET A 157 -13.82 -16.87 -6.44
CA MET A 157 -13.52 -17.85 -5.38
C MET A 157 -13.92 -17.21 -4.04
N ARG A 158 -15.15 -17.50 -3.62
CA ARG A 158 -15.59 -17.31 -2.23
C ARG A 158 -14.97 -18.42 -1.39
N ILE A 159 -14.03 -18.09 -0.52
CA ILE A 159 -13.80 -18.85 0.72
C ILE A 159 -14.05 -17.89 1.87
N LYS A 160 -14.91 -18.34 2.77
CA LYS A 160 -15.54 -17.59 3.84
C LYS A 160 -14.66 -17.72 5.08
N LEU A 161 -14.09 -16.62 5.58
CA LEU A 161 -13.49 -16.56 6.90
C LEU A 161 -13.89 -15.26 7.63
N PRO A 162 -13.94 -15.31 8.98
CA PRO A 162 -14.78 -14.45 9.80
C PRO A 162 -14.18 -13.06 10.05
N GLN A 163 -15.08 -12.12 10.29
CA GLN A 163 -14.81 -10.75 10.73
C GLN A 163 -13.99 -10.74 12.02
N LEU A 164 -12.75 -10.23 11.96
CA LEU A 164 -11.99 -9.84 13.14
C LEU A 164 -12.11 -8.34 13.33
N THR A 165 -12.95 -7.98 14.29
CA THR A 165 -13.17 -6.63 14.79
C THR A 165 -11.91 -6.11 15.50
N LEU A 166 -11.23 -5.14 14.90
CA LEU A 166 -10.24 -4.31 15.57
C LEU A 166 -10.97 -3.34 16.52
N GLN A 167 -11.19 -3.74 17.78
CA GLN A 167 -11.75 -2.83 18.78
C GLN A 167 -11.33 -3.10 20.24
N GLU A 168 -10.19 -3.76 20.50
CA GLU A 168 -9.77 -4.10 21.87
C GLU A 168 -8.37 -3.60 22.26
N ASN A 169 -8.01 -2.36 21.92
CA ASN A 169 -6.76 -1.77 22.43
C ASN A 169 -6.85 -0.35 23.01
N GLU A 170 -8.07 0.18 23.23
CA GLU A 170 -8.23 1.52 23.82
C GLU A 170 -8.65 1.52 25.30
N GLN A 171 -8.88 0.37 25.94
CA GLN A 171 -9.33 0.32 27.35
C GLN A 171 -8.23 0.09 28.40
N GLN A 172 -6.95 -0.08 28.03
CA GLN A 172 -5.88 -0.32 29.02
C GLN A 172 -5.02 0.90 29.37
N GLN A 173 -5.34 2.11 28.89
CA GLN A 173 -4.58 3.33 29.22
C GLN A 173 -5.33 4.38 30.06
N GLN A 174 -6.53 4.09 30.57
CA GLN A 174 -7.31 5.06 31.37
C GLN A 174 -7.51 4.72 32.87
N GLU A 175 -6.91 3.66 33.43
CA GLU A 175 -6.97 3.37 34.88
C GLU A 175 -5.65 3.59 35.63
N ARG A 176 -4.78 4.47 35.14
CA ARG A 176 -3.63 4.97 35.91
C ARG A 176 -3.57 6.49 35.99
N VAL A 177 -4.65 7.12 36.46
CA VAL A 177 -4.63 8.36 37.27
C VAL A 177 -5.85 8.37 38.18
#